data_AF-A0A838F045-F1
#
_entry.id   AF-A0A838F045-F1
#
_cell.length_a   1.000
_cell.length_b   1.000
_cell.length_c   1.000
_cell.angle_alpha   90.00
_cell.angle_beta   90.00
_cell.angle_gamma   90.00
#
_symmetry.space_group_name_H-M   'P 1'
#
loop_
_entity.id
_entity.type
_entity.pdbx_description
1 polymer ?
#
loop_
_entity_poly.entity_id
_entity_poly.type
_entity_poly.pdbx_seq_one_letter_code
_entity_poly.pdbx_strand_id
1 'polypeptide(L)'
;MKIIALLFSFYIIGEARGQDQKVIYQYKKYEKFDLGNLEVKGQLIAPGDISVRERDRKRFEIDLYSRKDFDPFIKKDIESLR
;
A
#
# COMPACT_ATOMS: atom_id res chain seq x y z
N MET A 1 17.77 -45.65 -20.73
CA MET A 1 16.33 -45.41 -20.47
C MET A 1 16.06 -44.33 -19.43
N LYS A 2 16.79 -44.28 -18.30
CA LYS A 2 16.58 -43.26 -17.24
C LYS A 2 16.78 -41.80 -17.70
N ILE A 3 17.78 -41.54 -18.55
CA ILE A 3 18.06 -40.18 -19.07
C ILE A 3 16.96 -39.68 -20.01
N ILE A 4 16.37 -40.57 -20.81
CA ILE A 4 15.27 -40.24 -21.72
C ILE A 4 14.00 -39.92 -20.90
N ALA A 5 13.74 -40.68 -19.84
CA ALA A 5 12.65 -40.39 -18.91
C ALA A 5 12.84 -39.04 -18.20
N LEU A 6 14.08 -38.69 -17.85
CA LEU A 6 14.41 -37.40 -17.24
C LEU A 6 14.17 -36.22 -18.20
N LEU A 7 14.57 -36.35 -19.47
CA LEU A 7 14.32 -35.33 -20.50
C LEU A 7 12.83 -35.17 -20.79
N PHE A 8 12.05 -36.26 -20.75
CA PHE A 8 10.60 -36.21 -20.94
C PHE A 8 9.89 -35.46 -19.80
N SER A 9 10.38 -35.60 -18.55
CA SER A 9 9.82 -34.87 -17.41
C SER A 9 10.00 -33.36 -17.48
N PHE A 10 11.05 -32.86 -18.14
CA PHE A 10 11.27 -31.43 -18.35
C PHE A 10 10.31 -30.81 -19.36
N TYR A 11 9.83 -31.59 -20.33
CA TYR A 11 8.92 -31.10 -21.37
C TYR A 11 7.51 -30.79 -20.81
N ILE A 12 7.06 -31.54 -19.80
CA ILE A 12 5.72 -31.40 -19.22
C ILE A 12 5.58 -30.11 -18.38
N ILE A 13 6.69 -29.58 -17.85
CA ILE A 13 6.68 -28.40 -16.98
C ILE A 13 6.56 -27.09 -17.79
N GLY A 14 6.88 -27.10 -19.09
CA GLY A 14 6.90 -25.90 -19.94
C GLY A 14 5.54 -25.38 -20.40
N GLU A 15 4.49 -26.21 -20.32
CA GLU A 15 3.16 -25.93 -20.87
C GLU A 15 2.18 -25.30 -19.86
N ALA A 16 2.62 -25.05 -18.61
CA ALA A 16 1.80 -24.41 -17.59
C ALA A 16 1.74 -22.88 -17.75
N ARG A 17 1.29 -22.41 -18.91
CA ARG A 17 0.96 -20.98 -19.12
C ARG A 17 -0.51 -20.78 -18.81
N GLY A 18 -0.78 -20.15 -17.68
CA GLY A 18 -2.13 -19.74 -17.29
C GLY A 18 -2.73 -18.89 -18.41
N GLN A 19 -3.90 -19.31 -18.91
CA GLN A 19 -4.62 -18.57 -19.94
C GLN A 19 -4.93 -17.18 -19.39
N ASP A 20 -4.48 -16.13 -20.07
CA ASP A 20 -4.80 -14.75 -19.72
C ASP A 20 -6.32 -14.60 -19.76
N GLN A 21 -6.95 -14.64 -18.58
CA GLN A 21 -8.38 -14.49 -18.47
C GLN A 21 -8.74 -13.08 -18.95
N LYS A 22 -9.60 -13.01 -19.97
CA LYS A 22 -10.06 -11.75 -20.52
C LYS A 22 -10.77 -10.95 -19.42
N VAL A 23 -10.11 -9.92 -18.91
CA VAL A 23 -10.69 -9.00 -17.91
C VAL A 23 -11.77 -8.17 -18.59
N ILE A 24 -13.05 -8.41 -18.25
CA ILE A 24 -14.18 -7.63 -18.75
C ILE A 24 -14.46 -6.51 -17.75
N TYR A 25 -14.10 -5.28 -18.12
CA TYR A 25 -14.45 -4.08 -17.34
C TYR A 25 -15.93 -3.74 -17.57
N GLN A 26 -16.76 -3.98 -16.56
CA GLN A 26 -18.17 -3.58 -16.58
C GLN A 26 -18.36 -2.36 -15.67
N TYR A 27 -18.92 -1.28 -16.22
CA TYR A 27 -19.34 -0.14 -15.43
C TYR A 27 -20.54 -0.53 -14.58
N LYS A 28 -20.48 -0.17 -13.29
CA LYS A 28 -21.62 -0.32 -12.39
C LYS A 28 -22.79 0.49 -12.94
N LYS A 29 -23.89 -0.18 -13.29
CA LYS A 29 -25.12 0.47 -13.76
C LYS A 29 -25.70 1.32 -12.63
N TYR A 30 -26.38 2.41 -12.98
CA TYR A 30 -27.03 3.30 -12.03
C TYR A 30 -28.08 2.53 -11.21
N GLU A 31 -27.80 2.34 -9.93
CA GLU A 31 -28.72 1.75 -8.96
C GLU A 31 -29.55 2.88 -8.34
N LYS A 32 -30.87 2.79 -8.45
CA LYS A 32 -31.78 3.66 -7.70
C LYS A 32 -31.91 3.09 -6.29
N PHE A 33 -31.31 3.76 -5.32
CA PHE A 33 -31.47 3.43 -3.91
C PHE A 33 -32.70 4.15 -3.37
N ASP A 34 -33.71 3.39 -2.95
CA ASP A 34 -34.83 3.93 -2.18
C ASP A 34 -34.35 4.17 -0.74
N LEU A 35 -34.11 5.43 -0.41
CA LEU A 35 -33.66 5.85 0.91
C LEU A 35 -34.78 5.81 1.96
N GLY A 36 -36.05 5.64 1.54
CA GLY A 36 -37.19 5.57 2.45
C GLY A 36 -37.22 4.28 3.28
N ASN A 37 -36.53 3.23 2.83
CA ASN A 37 -36.42 1.93 3.50
C ASN A 37 -35.01 1.64 4.02
N LEU A 38 -34.15 2.67 4.08
CA LEU A 38 -32.83 2.56 4.68
C LEU A 38 -32.98 2.53 6.21
N GLU A 39 -33.36 1.38 6.75
CA GLU A 39 -33.38 1.14 8.18
C GLU A 39 -31.92 1.19 8.67
N VAL A 40 -31.51 2.37 9.14
CA VAL A 40 -30.22 2.54 9.79
C VAL A 40 -30.30 1.77 11.10
N LYS A 41 -29.82 0.53 11.09
CA LYS A 41 -29.55 -0.28 12.29
C LYS A 41 -28.33 0.30 13.01
N GLY A 42 -28.43 1.57 13.42
CA GLY A 42 -27.49 2.19 14.32
C GLY A 42 -27.74 1.59 15.69
N GLN A 43 -26.87 0.67 16.14
CA GLN A 43 -26.78 0.40 17.56
C GLN A 43 -26.39 1.71 18.25
N LEU A 44 -27.07 2.01 19.35
CA LEU A 44 -26.79 3.19 20.16
C LEU A 44 -25.40 2.99 20.80
N ILE A 45 -24.35 3.39 20.08
CA ILE A 45 -22.97 3.26 20.54
C ILE A 45 -22.68 4.35 21.57
N ALA A 46 -22.21 3.95 22.75
CA ALA A 46 -21.71 4.91 23.72
C ALA A 46 -20.36 5.45 23.23
N PRO A 47 -19.96 6.69 23.58
CA PRO A 47 -18.65 7.21 23.22
C PRO A 47 -17.46 6.31 23.63
N GLY A 48 -17.64 5.45 24.64
CA GLY A 48 -16.66 4.46 25.07
C GLY A 48 -16.50 3.24 24.15
N ASP A 49 -17.52 2.94 23.32
CA ASP A 49 -17.48 1.84 22.34
C ASP A 49 -16.59 2.18 21.13
N ILE A 50 -16.33 3.47 20.89
CA ILE A 50 -15.39 3.97 19.88
C ILE A 50 -14.02 4.25 20.55
N SER A 51 -13.58 3.35 21.43
CA SER A 51 -12.23 3.45 21.99
C SER A 51 -11.21 3.05 20.93
N VAL A 52 -10.55 4.05 20.34
CA VAL A 52 -9.38 3.83 19.49
C VAL A 52 -8.26 3.34 20.41
N ARG A 53 -7.85 2.08 20.26
CA ARG A 53 -6.63 1.56 20.91
C ARG A 53 -5.50 2.53 20.58
N GLU A 54 -4.82 3.05 21.61
CA GLU A 54 -3.62 3.86 21.42
C GLU A 54 -2.65 3.04 20.58
N ARG A 55 -2.41 3.49 19.35
CA ARG A 55 -1.41 2.87 18.48
C ARG A 55 -0.06 3.32 19.01
N ASP A 56 0.87 2.38 19.15
CA ASP A 56 2.25 2.71 19.51
C ASP A 56 2.78 3.77 18.54
N ARG A 57 3.10 4.96 19.09
CA ARG A 57 3.66 6.05 18.29
C ARG A 57 5.08 5.64 17.90
N LYS A 58 5.31 5.38 16.62
CA LYS A 58 6.67 5.22 16.09
C LYS A 58 7.38 6.57 16.19
N ARG A 59 8.36 6.69 17.10
CA ARG A 59 9.27 7.85 17.09
C ARG A 59 10.13 7.73 15.85
N PHE A 60 9.92 8.64 14.90
CA PHE A 60 10.84 8.81 13.79
C PHE A 60 12.05 9.58 14.34
N GLU A 61 13.12 8.88 14.72
CA GLU A 61 14.45 9.48 14.74
C GLU A 61 14.87 9.65 13.29
N ILE A 62 14.64 10.84 12.75
CA ILE A 62 15.25 11.22 11.50
C ILE A 62 16.70 11.53 11.86
N ASP A 63 17.63 10.73 11.35
CA ASP A 63 19.04 11.05 11.40
C ASP A 63 19.26 12.27 10.51
N LEU A 64 19.18 13.47 11.11
CA LEU A 64 19.42 14.71 10.39
C LEU A 64 20.91 14.71 10.05
N TYR A 65 21.23 14.39 8.80
CA TYR A 65 22.59 14.45 8.30
C TYR A 65 23.17 15.85 8.57
N SER A 66 24.05 15.94 9.57
CA SER A 66 24.84 17.14 9.79
C SER A 66 25.76 17.30 8.58
N ARG A 67 25.55 18.36 7.81
CA ARG A 67 26.43 18.67 6.69
C ARG A 67 27.83 18.94 7.24
N LYS A 68 28.84 18.30 6.66
CA LYS A 68 30.24 18.50 7.06
C LYS A 68 30.72 19.94 6.85
N ASP A 69 30.03 20.68 5.99
CA ASP A 69 30.32 22.05 5.57
C ASP A 69 29.24 23.05 6.05
N PHE A 70 28.46 22.70 7.08
CA PHE A 70 27.43 23.61 7.63
C PHE A 70 28.02 24.97 8.04
N ASP A 71 29.11 24.98 8.83
CA ASP A 71 29.69 26.23 9.34
C ASP A 71 30.29 27.11 8.22
N PRO A 72 31.09 26.58 7.26
CA PRO A 72 31.54 27.35 6.10
C PRO A 72 30.40 27.93 5.26
N PHE A 73 29.32 27.16 5.07
CA PHE A 73 28.17 27.58 4.27
C PHE A 73 27.43 28.75 4.92
N ILE A 74 27.09 28.65 6.20
CA ILE A 74 26.37 29.70 6.94
C ILE A 74 27.21 30.97 7.04
N LYS A 75 28.53 30.85 7.24
CA LYS A 75 29.42 32.02 7.29
C LYS A 75 29.39 32.81 5.99
N LYS A 76 29.50 32.13 4.84
CA LYS A 76 29.44 32.76 3.51
C LYS A 76 28.09 33.42 3.26
N ASP A 77 27.01 32.79 3.67
CA ASP A 77 25.65 33.30 3.51
C ASP A 77 25.47 34.61 4.27
N ILE A 78 25.87 34.66 5.55
CA ILE A 78 25.83 35.87 6.38
C ILE A 78 26.72 37.00 5.80
N GLU A 79 27.91 36.68 5.31
CA GLU A 79 28.80 37.65 4.66
C GLU A 79 28.18 38.23 3.37
N SER A 80 27.37 37.45 2.65
CA SER A 80 26.70 37.92 1.42
C SER A 80 25.50 38.83 1.67
N LEU A 81 24.93 38.79 2.88
CA LEU A 81 23.82 39.65 3.29
C LEU A 81 24.28 41.03 3.78
N ARG A 82 25.59 41.28 3.81
CA ARG A 82 26.21 42.49 4.33
C ARG A 82 26.89 43.30 3.23
#